data_AF-A0A251U206-F1
#
_entry.id   AF-A0A251U206-F1
#
_cell.length_a   1.000
_cell.length_b   1.000
_cell.length_c   1.000
_cell.angle_alpha   90.00
_cell.angle_beta   90.00
_cell.angle_gamma   90.00
#
_symmetry.space_group_name_H-M   'P 1'
#
loop_
_entity.id
_entity.type
_entity.pdbx_description
1 polymer ?
#
loop_
_entity_poly.entity_id
_entity_poly.type
_entity_poly.pdbx_seq_one_letter_code
_entity_poly.pdbx_strand_id
1 'polypeptide(L)'
;MHSPPRPVTVKDQQDWKIPPCISNWKNPKGYTIPLDKRLVADGRGLQEVQINDNFAKLSEALYVAEQQAREAVSMRSKVQKEMMMKEKERKEQELRALAQKARSERTGTGPGPAIGSGPGSFVPDMSMMDTDEPMRPEHEHERKHKRGSDRDRD
;
A
#
# COMPACT_ATOMS: atom_id res chain seq x y z
N MET A 1 22.90 71.05 30.48
CA MET A 1 23.83 70.59 31.53
C MET A 1 23.42 69.19 31.96
N HIS A 2 24.35 68.24 32.04
CA HIS A 2 24.06 66.89 32.54
C HIS A 2 24.24 66.83 34.06
N SER A 3 23.46 65.98 34.73
CA SER A 3 23.70 65.63 36.12
C SER A 3 25.05 64.91 36.28
N PRO A 4 25.65 64.94 37.48
CA PRO A 4 26.86 64.17 37.76
C PRO A 4 26.72 62.69 37.39
N PRO A 5 27.77 62.05 36.86
CA PRO A 5 27.73 60.64 36.48
C PRO A 5 27.47 59.76 37.70
N ARG A 6 26.51 58.84 37.58
CA ARG A 6 26.20 57.87 38.63
C ARG A 6 27.31 56.81 38.67
N PRO A 7 27.77 56.39 39.86
CA PRO A 7 28.75 55.31 39.96
C PRO A 7 28.12 54.02 39.46
N VAL A 8 28.81 53.35 38.53
CA VAL A 8 28.39 52.06 37.99
C VAL A 8 28.96 50.97 38.88
N THR A 9 28.13 50.00 39.29
CA THR A 9 28.64 48.86 40.06
C THR A 9 29.34 47.86 39.14
N VAL A 10 30.25 47.06 39.69
CA VAL A 10 30.92 45.98 38.93
C VAL A 10 29.90 44.98 38.38
N LYS A 11 28.82 44.72 39.13
CA LYS A 11 27.71 43.85 38.70
C LYS A 11 27.01 44.43 37.47
N ASP A 12 26.64 45.71 37.50
CA ASP A 12 26.01 46.34 36.35
C ASP A 12 26.92 46.23 35.13
N GLN A 13 28.22 46.52 35.27
CA GLN A 13 29.15 46.38 34.15
C GLN A 13 29.23 44.96 33.57
N GLN A 14 29.12 43.93 34.41
CA GLN A 14 29.11 42.53 33.97
C GLN A 14 27.81 42.14 33.27
N ASP A 15 26.66 42.56 33.79
CA ASP A 15 25.35 42.26 33.21
C ASP A 15 25.19 42.88 31.81
N TRP A 16 25.88 44.00 31.55
CA TRP A 16 25.92 44.66 30.25
C TRP A 16 27.02 44.14 29.31
N LYS A 17 27.73 43.06 29.68
CA LYS A 17 28.77 42.48 28.82
C LYS A 17 28.15 41.66 27.69
N ILE A 18 28.16 42.24 26.49
CA ILE A 18 27.64 41.61 25.27
C ILE A 18 28.60 40.48 24.82
N PRO A 19 28.13 39.22 24.68
CA PRO A 19 28.93 38.14 24.12
C PRO A 19 29.31 38.39 22.65
N PRO A 20 30.44 37.85 22.16
CA PRO A 20 30.83 38.00 20.75
C PRO A 20 29.83 37.30 19.82
N CYS A 21 29.52 37.95 18.70
CA CYS A 21 28.63 37.39 17.68
C CYS A 21 29.36 36.34 16.83
N ILE A 22 29.10 35.06 17.09
CA ILE A 22 29.55 33.94 16.25
C ILE A 22 28.39 33.58 15.33
N SER A 23 28.54 33.81 14.03
CA SER A 23 27.47 33.53 13.06
C SER A 23 27.68 32.17 12.38
N ASN A 24 26.58 31.47 12.10
CA ASN A 24 26.60 30.20 11.38
C ASN A 24 26.86 30.35 9.86
N TRP A 25 26.72 31.58 9.30
CA TRP A 25 26.83 31.83 7.85
C TRP A 25 28.03 32.69 7.43
N LYS A 26 28.50 33.61 8.27
CA LYS A 26 29.53 34.60 7.92
C LYS A 26 30.73 34.51 8.85
N ASN A 27 31.91 34.41 8.25
CA ASN A 27 33.21 34.47 8.93
C ASN A 27 34.21 35.25 8.07
N PRO A 28 34.10 36.59 7.99
CA PRO A 28 34.86 37.40 7.04
C PRO A 28 36.37 37.35 7.29
N LYS A 29 36.78 37.15 8.55
CA LYS A 29 38.19 37.06 8.95
C LYS A 29 38.73 35.64 8.98
N GLY A 30 37.91 34.63 8.64
CA GLY A 30 38.35 33.24 8.54
C GLY A 30 38.82 32.62 9.87
N TYR A 31 38.31 33.07 11.02
CA TYR A 31 38.73 32.53 12.31
C TYR A 31 38.40 31.04 12.47
N THR A 32 39.34 30.28 13.01
CA THR A 32 39.11 28.90 13.45
C THR A 32 38.41 28.94 14.81
N ILE A 33 37.13 28.59 14.81
CA ILE A 33 36.27 28.63 16.01
C ILE A 33 35.91 27.18 16.36
N PRO A 34 36.14 26.73 17.61
CA PRO A 34 35.81 25.38 18.04
C PRO A 34 34.29 25.12 18.01
N LEU A 35 33.91 23.85 17.90
CA LEU A 35 32.52 23.45 17.67
C LEU A 35 31.58 23.85 18.82
N ASP A 36 32.03 23.74 20.06
CA ASP A 36 31.27 24.15 21.24
C ASP A 36 30.82 25.61 21.11
N LYS A 37 31.73 26.53 20.79
CA LYS A 37 31.43 27.96 20.65
C LYS A 37 30.56 28.29 19.44
N ARG A 38 30.62 27.48 18.37
CA ARG A 38 29.72 27.62 17.21
C ARG A 38 28.30 27.16 17.54
N LEU A 39 28.15 26.09 18.30
CA LEU A 39 26.86 25.49 18.64
C LEU A 39 26.16 26.17 19.82
N VAL A 40 26.88 26.90 20.67
CA VAL A 40 26.30 27.58 21.85
C VAL A 40 25.19 28.58 21.49
N ALA A 41 25.33 29.32 20.39
CA ALA A 41 24.36 30.33 19.98
C ALA A 41 23.11 29.76 19.28
N ASP A 42 23.12 28.46 19.00
CA ASP A 42 22.14 27.82 18.14
C ASP A 42 20.79 27.60 18.84
N GLY A 43 20.77 27.59 20.18
CA GLY A 43 19.53 27.56 20.98
C GLY A 43 18.68 26.28 20.82
N ARG A 44 18.98 25.41 19.84
CA ARG A 44 18.24 24.18 19.55
C ARG A 44 18.18 23.23 20.74
N GLY A 45 19.21 23.22 21.58
CA GLY A 45 19.23 22.43 22.83
C GLY A 45 18.34 22.97 23.94
N LEU A 46 17.82 24.19 23.81
CA LEU A 46 16.88 24.82 24.75
C LEU A 46 15.42 24.62 24.32
N GLN A 47 15.17 24.13 23.10
CA GLN A 47 13.84 23.92 22.58
C GLN A 47 13.36 22.50 22.92
N GLU A 48 12.29 22.41 23.72
CA GLU A 48 11.57 21.16 23.93
C GLU A 48 10.62 20.90 22.75
N VAL A 49 10.75 19.73 22.11
CA VAL A 49 9.82 19.32 21.04
C VAL A 49 8.59 18.71 21.69
N GLN A 50 7.49 19.46 21.69
CA GLN A 50 6.20 18.99 22.17
C GLN A 50 5.37 18.42 21.00
N ILE A 51 4.79 17.23 21.19
CA ILE A 51 3.93 16.58 20.19
C ILE A 51 2.49 16.64 20.66
N ASN A 52 1.57 16.95 19.74
CA ASN A 52 0.13 17.02 20.02
C ASN A 52 -0.52 15.62 20.02
N ASP A 53 -1.32 15.31 21.03
CA ASP A 53 -2.08 14.04 21.17
C ASP A 53 -3.03 13.76 20.00
N ASN A 54 -3.45 14.78 19.25
CA ASN A 54 -4.29 14.60 18.06
C ASN A 54 -3.59 13.75 16.98
N PHE A 55 -2.26 13.71 16.94
CA PHE A 55 -1.55 12.81 16.04
C PHE A 55 -1.75 11.34 16.40
N ALA A 56 -1.76 11.01 17.70
CA ALA A 56 -2.03 9.65 18.17
C ALA A 56 -3.48 9.26 17.84
N LYS A 57 -4.45 10.12 18.18
CA LYS A 57 -5.87 9.90 17.86
C LYS A 57 -6.12 9.70 16.36
N LEU A 58 -5.47 10.49 15.52
CA LEU A 58 -5.56 10.36 14.07
C LEU A 58 -5.00 9.02 13.59
N SER A 59 -3.82 8.63 14.09
CA SER A 59 -3.19 7.36 13.70
C SER A 59 -4.04 6.15 14.09
N GLU A 60 -4.66 6.18 15.27
CA GLU A 60 -5.56 5.14 15.74
C GLU A 60 -6.85 5.09 14.91
N ALA A 61 -7.46 6.25 14.64
CA ALA A 61 -8.66 6.33 13.82
C ALA A 61 -8.42 5.77 12.41
N LEU A 62 -7.27 6.07 11.80
CA LEU A 62 -6.89 5.52 10.50
C LEU A 62 -6.69 4.00 10.55
N TYR A 63 -6.08 3.47 11.62
CA TYR A 63 -5.90 2.03 11.78
C TYR A 63 -7.24 1.29 11.88
N VAL A 64 -8.18 1.82 12.68
CA VAL A 64 -9.52 1.24 12.81
C VAL A 64 -10.30 1.34 11.49
N ALA A 65 -10.23 2.49 10.81
CA ALA A 65 -10.89 2.69 9.52
C ALA A 65 -10.36 1.73 8.44
N GLU A 66 -9.04 1.48 8.41
CA GLU A 66 -8.43 0.53 7.49
C GLU A 66 -8.94 -0.89 7.74
N GLN A 67 -8.95 -1.33 9.00
CA GLN A 67 -9.41 -2.67 9.36
C GLN A 67 -10.87 -2.88 8.93
N GLN A 68 -11.75 -1.91 9.21
CA GLN A 68 -13.15 -1.96 8.79
C GLN A 68 -13.29 -1.99 7.27
N ALA A 69 -12.48 -1.21 6.53
CA ALA A 69 -12.51 -1.22 5.07
C ALA A 69 -12.10 -2.58 4.51
N ARG A 70 -11.05 -3.22 5.06
CA ARG A 70 -10.61 -4.56 4.65
C ARG A 70 -11.69 -5.62 4.89
N GLU A 71 -12.33 -5.58 6.06
CA GLU A 71 -13.43 -6.48 6.40
C GLU A 71 -14.62 -6.29 5.46
N ALA A 72 -15.02 -5.05 5.21
CA ALA A 72 -16.11 -4.73 4.28
C ALA A 72 -15.84 -5.21 2.85
N VAL A 73 -14.61 -5.07 2.37
CA VAL A 73 -14.19 -5.60 1.06
C VAL A 73 -14.23 -7.13 1.05
N SER A 74 -13.66 -7.78 2.06
CA SER A 74 -13.67 -9.25 2.17
C SER A 74 -15.08 -9.83 2.19
N MET A 75 -15.97 -9.24 2.99
CA MET A 75 -17.37 -9.65 3.05
C MET A 75 -18.08 -9.46 1.70
N ARG A 76 -17.87 -8.31 1.04
CA ARG A 76 -18.45 -8.04 -0.28
C ARG A 76 -17.98 -9.05 -1.33
N SER A 77 -16.69 -9.35 -1.38
CA SER A 77 -16.13 -10.34 -2.29
C SER A 77 -16.68 -11.75 -2.04
N LYS A 78 -16.87 -12.14 -0.77
CA LYS A 78 -17.50 -13.43 -0.42
C LYS A 78 -18.95 -13.50 -0.91
N VAL A 79 -19.77 -12.50 -0.61
CA VAL A 79 -21.17 -12.44 -1.04
C VAL A 79 -21.28 -12.47 -2.56
N GLN A 80 -20.45 -11.69 -3.26
CA GLN A 80 -20.44 -11.67 -4.72
C GLN A 80 -20.08 -13.04 -5.31
N LYS A 81 -19.10 -13.73 -4.73
CA LYS A 81 -18.72 -15.10 -5.15
C LYS A 81 -19.87 -16.09 -4.92
N GLU A 82 -20.55 -16.03 -3.78
CA GLU A 82 -21.70 -16.89 -3.50
C GLU A 82 -22.86 -16.65 -4.46
N MET A 83 -23.16 -15.38 -4.80
CA MET A 83 -24.18 -15.04 -5.79
C MET A 83 -23.84 -15.60 -7.17
N MET A 84 -22.58 -15.45 -7.61
CA MET A 84 -22.14 -16.00 -8.89
C MET A 84 -22.21 -17.53 -8.93
N MET A 85 -21.84 -18.21 -7.84
CA MET A 85 -21.95 -19.67 -7.73
C MET A 85 -23.41 -20.13 -7.80
N LYS A 86 -24.32 -19.45 -7.09
CA LYS A 86 -25.77 -19.73 -7.13
C LYS A 86 -26.35 -19.50 -8.54
N GLU A 87 -25.93 -18.44 -9.22
CA GLU A 87 -26.37 -18.17 -10.60
C GLU A 87 -25.86 -19.25 -11.56
N LYS A 88 -24.61 -19.68 -11.42
CA LYS A 88 -24.03 -20.77 -12.21
C LYS A 88 -24.78 -22.08 -11.98
N GLU A 89 -25.07 -22.42 -10.73
CA GLU A 89 -25.84 -23.62 -10.38
C GLU A 89 -27.26 -23.58 -10.97
N ARG A 90 -27.95 -22.42 -10.89
CA ARG A 90 -29.27 -22.25 -11.50
C ARG A 90 -29.24 -22.48 -13.01
N LYS A 91 -28.25 -21.88 -13.71
CA LYS A 91 -28.05 -22.08 -15.15
C LYS A 91 -27.76 -23.55 -15.49
N GLU A 92 -26.96 -24.24 -14.68
CA GLU A 92 -26.70 -25.68 -14.87
C GLU A 92 -27.98 -26.53 -14.72
N GLN A 93 -28.82 -26.22 -13.73
CA GLN A 93 -30.11 -26.90 -13.53
C GLN A 93 -31.08 -26.65 -14.70
N GLU A 94 -31.18 -25.41 -15.18
CA GLU A 94 -31.98 -25.04 -16.34
C GLU A 94 -31.53 -25.82 -17.60
N LEU A 95 -30.22 -25.88 -17.87
CA LEU A 95 -29.66 -26.65 -18.99
C LEU A 95 -29.90 -28.16 -18.84
N ARG A 96 -29.79 -28.71 -17.63
CA ARG A 96 -30.06 -30.13 -17.35
C ARG A 96 -31.54 -30.48 -17.61
N ALA A 97 -32.47 -29.63 -17.16
CA ALA A 97 -33.90 -29.83 -17.41
C ALA A 97 -34.23 -29.75 -18.90
N LEU A 98 -33.64 -28.78 -19.63
CA LEU A 98 -33.81 -28.64 -21.08
C LEU A 98 -33.30 -29.88 -21.83
N ALA A 99 -32.13 -30.40 -21.46
CA ALA A 99 -31.56 -31.61 -22.05
C ALA A 99 -32.41 -32.86 -21.77
N GLN A 100 -32.96 -33.00 -20.55
CA GLN A 100 -33.88 -34.09 -20.23
C GLN A 100 -35.17 -34.02 -21.06
N LYS A 101 -35.76 -32.82 -21.19
CA LYS A 101 -36.94 -32.60 -22.02
C LYS A 101 -36.68 -32.99 -23.48
N ALA A 102 -35.58 -32.51 -24.07
CA ALA A 102 -35.20 -32.83 -25.45
C ALA A 102 -34.97 -34.35 -25.67
N ARG A 103 -34.42 -35.07 -24.68
CA ARG A 103 -34.28 -36.54 -24.76
C ARG A 103 -35.64 -37.24 -24.73
N SER A 104 -36.55 -36.81 -23.85
CA SER A 104 -37.88 -37.41 -23.71
C SER A 104 -38.71 -37.27 -25.00
N GLU A 105 -38.68 -36.10 -25.63
CA GLU A 105 -39.36 -35.85 -26.91
C GLU A 105 -38.83 -36.74 -28.05
N ARG A 106 -37.53 -37.07 -28.04
CA ARG A 106 -36.93 -37.99 -29.01
C ARG A 106 -37.25 -39.47 -28.75
N THR A 107 -37.64 -39.84 -27.53
CA THR A 107 -37.92 -41.24 -27.15
C THR A 107 -39.42 -41.59 -27.28
N GLY A 108 -40.30 -40.59 -27.40
CA GLY A 108 -41.73 -40.76 -27.67
C GLY A 108 -42.09 -41.07 -29.13
N THR A 109 -41.16 -40.86 -30.06
CA THR A 109 -41.16 -41.45 -31.40
C THR A 109 -40.44 -42.80 -31.31
N GLY A 110 -41.18 -43.90 -31.46
CA GLY A 110 -40.67 -45.27 -31.29
C GLY A 110 -39.45 -45.64 -32.15
N PRO A 111 -38.85 -46.83 -31.97
CA PRO A 111 -37.65 -47.23 -32.69
C PRO A 111 -37.94 -47.34 -34.19
N GLY A 112 -37.61 -46.28 -34.94
CA GLY A 112 -37.45 -46.34 -36.38
C GLY A 112 -36.25 -47.23 -36.72
N PRO A 113 -36.29 -47.97 -37.84
CA PRO A 113 -35.36 -49.05 -38.12
C PRO A 113 -33.93 -48.53 -38.18
N ALA A 114 -33.01 -49.34 -37.64
CA ALA A 114 -31.60 -49.21 -37.92
C ALA A 114 -31.39 -49.25 -39.44
N ILE A 115 -31.05 -48.10 -40.02
CA ILE A 115 -30.43 -48.04 -41.35
C ILE A 115 -29.04 -47.47 -41.11
N GLY A 116 -28.07 -48.39 -41.08
CA GLY A 116 -26.69 -48.01 -41.30
C GLY A 116 -26.50 -47.50 -42.73
N SER A 117 -25.58 -46.57 -42.90
CA SER A 117 -24.61 -46.43 -44.01
C SER A 117 -24.41 -44.97 -44.42
N GLY A 118 -23.16 -44.50 -44.31
CA GLY A 118 -22.67 -43.34 -45.07
C GLY A 118 -21.72 -42.42 -44.30
N PRO A 119 -20.41 -42.40 -44.59
CA PRO A 119 -19.49 -41.40 -44.05
C PRO A 119 -19.70 -40.10 -44.85
N GLY A 120 -20.56 -39.24 -44.34
CA GLY A 120 -20.82 -37.91 -44.90
C GLY A 120 -20.30 -36.85 -43.95
N SER A 121 -19.19 -36.24 -44.33
CA SER A 121 -18.58 -35.02 -43.78
C SER A 121 -19.53 -34.09 -43.00
N PHE A 122 -19.45 -34.15 -41.68
CA PHE A 122 -19.79 -33.01 -40.83
C PHE A 122 -18.48 -32.53 -40.19
N VAL A 123 -17.95 -31.45 -40.76
CA VAL A 123 -16.88 -30.67 -40.13
C VAL A 123 -17.37 -30.23 -38.75
N PRO A 124 -16.65 -30.50 -37.66
CA PRO A 124 -16.93 -29.81 -36.42
C PRO A 124 -16.50 -28.36 -36.62
N ASP A 125 -17.47 -27.44 -36.53
CA ASP A 125 -17.15 -26.04 -36.29
C ASP A 125 -16.44 -25.96 -34.93
N MET A 126 -15.12 -25.85 -35.00
CA MET A 126 -14.17 -25.82 -33.88
C MET A 126 -14.15 -24.41 -33.25
N SER A 127 -15.33 -23.82 -33.03
CA SER A 127 -15.48 -22.41 -32.64
C SER A 127 -16.13 -22.21 -31.26
N MET A 128 -15.98 -23.14 -30.31
CA MET A 128 -16.15 -22.83 -28.89
C MET A 128 -15.14 -23.59 -28.03
N MET A 129 -13.87 -23.30 -28.27
CA MET A 129 -12.87 -23.38 -27.20
C MET A 129 -12.96 -22.06 -26.45
N ASP A 130 -14.00 -21.89 -25.60
CA ASP A 130 -13.94 -20.85 -24.57
C ASP A 130 -12.84 -21.31 -23.62
N THR A 131 -11.68 -20.72 -23.87
CA THR A 131 -10.44 -21.06 -23.21
C THR A 131 -10.59 -20.45 -21.83
N ASP A 132 -11.02 -21.25 -20.86
CA ASP A 132 -10.72 -21.01 -19.45
C ASP A 132 -9.18 -21.01 -19.34
N GLU A 133 -8.56 -19.88 -19.67
CA GLU A 133 -7.22 -19.54 -19.20
C GLU A 133 -7.34 -19.38 -17.68
N PRO A 134 -6.76 -20.27 -16.86
CA PRO A 134 -6.44 -19.86 -15.51
C PRO A 134 -5.43 -18.71 -15.65
N MET A 135 -5.83 -17.50 -15.25
CA MET A 135 -4.94 -16.35 -15.13
C MET A 135 -3.60 -16.82 -14.55
N ARG A 136 -2.58 -16.79 -15.41
CA ARG A 136 -1.20 -17.09 -15.06
C ARG A 136 -0.86 -16.22 -13.85
N PRO A 137 -0.41 -16.79 -12.71
CA PRO A 137 0.07 -15.93 -11.64
C PRO A 137 1.26 -15.16 -12.20
N GLU A 138 1.13 -13.83 -12.22
CA GLU A 138 2.24 -12.95 -12.55
C GLU A 138 3.41 -13.36 -11.67
N HIS A 139 4.51 -13.74 -12.31
CA HIS A 139 5.77 -13.97 -11.65
C HIS A 139 6.27 -12.60 -11.17
N GLU A 140 5.79 -12.17 -10.01
CA GLU A 140 6.32 -11.00 -9.32
C GLU A 140 7.79 -11.29 -8.97
N HIS A 141 8.66 -10.59 -9.69
CA HIS A 141 10.01 -10.21 -9.35
C HIS A 141 10.62 -10.81 -8.07
N GLU A 142 11.38 -11.88 -8.26
CA GLU A 142 12.44 -12.27 -7.34
C GLU A 142 13.63 -11.29 -7.49
N ARG A 143 13.43 -10.05 -7.04
CA ARG A 143 14.51 -9.09 -6.79
C ARG A 143 14.70 -8.96 -5.28
N LYS A 144 15.24 -10.01 -4.65
CA LYS A 144 15.99 -9.94 -3.37
C LYS A 144 16.49 -11.34 -2.97
N HIS A 145 17.69 -11.70 -3.42
CA HIS A 145 18.73 -12.33 -2.60
C HIS A 145 20.02 -12.53 -3.40
N LYS A 146 20.74 -11.42 -3.63
CA LYS A 146 22.19 -11.45 -3.87
C LYS A 146 22.83 -10.16 -3.35
N ARG A 147 22.70 -9.96 -2.04
CA ARG A 147 23.55 -9.07 -1.23
C ARG A 147 23.85 -9.81 0.06
N GLY A 148 24.78 -10.75 -0.01
CA GLY A 148 25.12 -11.59 1.14
C GLY A 148 26.20 -12.64 0.90
N SER A 149 27.12 -12.45 -0.05
CA SER A 149 28.26 -13.39 -0.20
C SER A 149 29.63 -12.76 -0.38
N ASP A 150 29.79 -11.44 -0.26
CA ASP A 150 31.10 -10.79 -0.35
C ASP A 150 31.44 -10.03 0.94
N ARG A 151 31.34 -10.71 2.09
CA ARG A 151 31.85 -10.16 3.35
C ARG A 151 32.71 -11.11 4.16
N ASP A 152 33.20 -12.19 3.55
CA ASP A 152 34.21 -13.07 4.13
C ASP A 152 35.15 -13.58 3.03
N ARG A 153 36.14 -12.75 2.67
CA ARG A 153 37.39 -13.21 2.06
C ARG A 153 38.48 -12.16 2.32
N ASP A 154 39.36 -12.50 3.26
CA ASP A 154 40.68 -11.95 3.61
C ASP A 154 40.81 -10.43 3.90
#